data_AF-K2S7G2-F1
#
_entry.id   AF-K2S7G2-F1
#
_cell.length_a   1.000
_cell.length_b   1.000
_cell.length_c   1.000
_cell.angle_alpha   90.00
_cell.angle_beta   90.00
_cell.angle_gamma   90.00
#
_symmetry.space_group_name_H-M   'P 1'
#
loop_
_entity.id
_entity.type
_entity.pdbx_description
1 polymer ?
#
loop_
_entity_poly.entity_id
_entity_poly.type
_entity_poly.pdbx_seq_one_letter_code
_entity_poly.pdbx_strand_id
1 'polypeptide(L)'
;MFGALVDYWHYTGDDTYNQWTIEGMIHQIGDNWDYMPANQSKSLGNDDQGFWGMAAMSAAETGFPNPPDDKPGWLALAQAVFNTQYRRWDSSTCGGGLRWQIYSFNRGYDYKNTITAGCFFNIASRLTRYTGNSTYAEWADKTWDWMDTLGLINSEYHFYDGSDSKINCSAFDRTQWTYNAGIFLHGAATMWNIVSHKRRPRMHSQR
;
A
#
# COMPACT_ATOMS: atom_id res chain seq x y z
N MET A 1 4.42 8.25 -10.85
CA MET A 1 5.25 8.19 -12.08
C MET A 1 5.89 6.82 -12.24
N PHE A 2 6.85 6.43 -11.39
CA PHE A 2 7.62 5.20 -11.59
C PHE A 2 6.78 3.91 -11.70
N GLY A 3 5.76 3.74 -10.86
CA GLY A 3 4.83 2.61 -11.01
C GLY A 3 4.14 2.57 -12.38
N ALA A 4 3.81 3.73 -12.97
CA ALA A 4 3.23 3.78 -14.31
C ALA A 4 4.25 3.44 -15.41
N LEU A 5 5.55 3.70 -15.21
CA LEU A 5 6.60 3.29 -16.15
C LEU A 5 6.87 1.78 -16.09
N VAL A 6 6.77 1.20 -14.89
CA VAL A 6 6.78 -0.27 -14.71
C VAL A 6 5.59 -0.91 -15.46
N ASP A 7 4.39 -0.37 -15.27
CA ASP A 7 3.19 -0.86 -15.96
C ASP A 7 3.29 -0.66 -17.48
N TYR A 8 3.80 0.50 -17.92
CA TYR A 8 4.04 0.79 -19.34
C TYR A 8 4.92 -0.27 -20.00
N TRP A 9 6.07 -0.59 -19.39
CA TRP A 9 6.94 -1.65 -19.88
C TRP A 9 6.22 -3.00 -19.90
N HIS A 10 5.48 -3.34 -18.83
CA HIS A 10 4.78 -4.62 -18.73
C HIS A 10 3.73 -4.80 -19.83
N TYR A 11 2.99 -3.74 -20.16
CA TYR A 11 1.90 -3.81 -21.14
C TYR A 11 2.35 -3.63 -22.59
N THR A 12 3.46 -2.94 -22.83
CA THR A 12 3.92 -2.63 -24.21
C THR A 12 5.13 -3.43 -24.64
N GLY A 13 5.92 -3.94 -23.70
CA GLY A 13 7.24 -4.52 -23.95
C GLY A 13 8.33 -3.49 -24.27
N ASP A 14 8.02 -2.19 -24.27
CA ASP A 14 9.00 -1.13 -24.52
C ASP A 14 9.85 -0.88 -23.27
N ASP A 15 11.15 -1.15 -23.37
CA ASP A 15 12.14 -1.03 -22.31
C ASP A 15 12.90 0.30 -22.29
N THR A 16 12.53 1.24 -23.17
CA THR A 16 13.22 2.55 -23.35
C THR A 16 13.46 3.29 -22.04
N TYR A 17 12.55 3.18 -21.06
CA TYR A 17 12.60 3.92 -19.80
C TYR A 17 13.01 3.07 -18.58
N ASN A 18 13.36 1.80 -18.78
CA ASN A 18 13.60 0.89 -17.68
C ASN A 18 14.77 1.34 -16.81
N GLN A 19 15.91 1.68 -17.43
CA GLN A 19 17.09 2.12 -16.69
C GLN A 19 16.80 3.34 -15.79
N TRP A 20 16.17 4.39 -16.34
CA TRP A 20 15.83 5.59 -15.56
C TRP A 20 14.79 5.31 -14.48
N THR A 21 13.88 4.35 -14.72
CA THR A 21 12.90 3.92 -13.73
C THR A 21 13.59 3.23 -12.55
N ILE A 22 14.53 2.33 -12.81
CA ILE A 22 15.32 1.64 -11.79
C ILE A 22 16.14 2.65 -11.00
N GLU A 23 16.91 3.51 -11.68
CA GLU A 23 17.74 4.53 -11.04
C GLU A 23 16.91 5.46 -10.15
N GLY A 24 15.75 5.94 -10.64
CA GLY A 24 14.88 6.83 -9.89
C GLY A 24 14.22 6.16 -8.68
N MET A 25 13.77 4.91 -8.82
CA MET A 25 13.22 4.14 -7.70
C MET A 25 14.28 3.83 -6.65
N ILE A 26 15.49 3.45 -7.04
CA ILE A 26 16.59 3.14 -6.12
C ILE A 26 17.11 4.39 -5.42
N HIS A 27 17.15 5.54 -6.09
CA HIS A 27 17.59 6.80 -5.49
C HIS A 27 16.72 7.22 -4.28
N GLN A 28 15.47 6.77 -4.21
CA GLN A 28 14.51 7.20 -3.18
C GLN A 28 14.35 6.23 -2.01
N ILE A 29 15.08 5.11 -1.97
CA ILE A 29 14.87 4.06 -0.95
C ILE A 29 15.32 4.49 0.46
N GLY A 30 16.14 5.54 0.58
CA GLY A 30 16.69 6.02 1.86
C GLY A 30 17.76 5.08 2.46
N ASP A 31 18.37 5.52 3.55
CA ASP A 31 19.51 4.81 4.17
C ASP A 31 19.12 3.44 4.77
N ASN A 32 17.83 3.29 5.15
CA ASN A 32 17.28 2.06 5.71
C ASN A 32 16.54 1.18 4.69
N TRP A 33 16.55 1.57 3.41
CA TRP A 33 15.90 0.85 2.31
C TRP A 33 14.40 0.61 2.51
N ASP A 34 13.69 1.64 2.96
CA ASP A 34 12.27 1.58 3.34
C ASP A 34 11.43 2.69 2.69
N TYR A 35 11.98 3.40 1.71
CA TYR A 35 11.38 4.59 1.10
C TYR A 35 11.07 5.71 2.10
N MET A 36 11.89 5.82 3.16
CA MET A 36 11.85 6.94 4.10
C MET A 36 13.16 7.77 4.05
N PRO A 37 13.53 8.36 2.90
CA PRO A 37 14.73 9.18 2.79
C PRO A 37 14.63 10.41 3.71
N ALA A 38 15.67 10.65 4.52
CA ALA A 38 15.68 11.70 5.54
C ALA A 38 15.38 13.11 4.99
N ASN A 39 15.80 13.39 3.75
CA ASN A 39 15.55 14.65 3.06
C ASN A 39 14.06 14.94 2.80
N GLN A 40 13.20 13.91 2.81
CA GLN A 40 11.76 14.06 2.61
C GLN A 40 10.96 14.11 3.92
N SER A 41 11.63 14.08 5.09
CA SER A 41 10.98 14.00 6.40
C SER A 41 9.93 15.09 6.67
N LYS A 42 10.09 16.29 6.10
CA LYS A 42 9.15 17.42 6.26
C LYS A 42 7.80 17.24 5.55
N SER A 43 7.66 16.24 4.69
CA SER A 43 6.44 15.98 3.92
C SER A 43 6.06 14.51 3.85
N LEU A 44 6.82 13.61 4.48
CA LEU A 44 6.63 12.17 4.31
C LEU A 44 5.41 11.65 5.08
N GLY A 45 4.33 11.39 4.34
CA GLY A 45 3.18 10.63 4.75
C GLY A 45 3.34 9.12 4.57
N ASN A 46 2.47 8.36 5.23
CA ASN A 46 2.35 6.92 5.02
C ASN A 46 1.79 6.62 3.62
N ASP A 47 0.94 7.49 3.08
CA ASP A 47 0.49 7.44 1.69
C ASP A 47 1.66 7.69 0.72
N ASP A 48 2.48 8.72 0.93
CA ASP A 48 3.68 8.99 0.10
C ASP A 48 4.61 7.76 0.04
N GLN A 49 4.95 7.21 1.21
CA GLN A 49 5.75 5.99 1.31
C GLN A 49 5.02 4.79 0.68
N GLY A 50 3.71 4.70 0.88
CA GLY A 50 2.85 3.64 0.35
C GLY A 50 2.85 3.59 -1.17
N PHE A 51 2.82 4.73 -1.86
CA PHE A 51 2.91 4.77 -3.31
C PHE A 51 4.25 4.25 -3.84
N TRP A 52 5.36 4.52 -3.15
CA TRP A 52 6.65 3.91 -3.48
C TRP A 52 6.66 2.40 -3.26
N GLY A 53 6.11 1.94 -2.12
CA GLY A 53 5.95 0.51 -1.84
C GLY A 53 5.09 -0.21 -2.87
N MET A 54 4.00 0.40 -3.32
CA MET A 54 3.14 -0.15 -4.38
C MET A 54 3.83 -0.19 -5.75
N ALA A 55 4.67 0.79 -6.07
CA ALA A 55 5.46 0.77 -7.30
C ALA A 55 6.50 -0.37 -7.27
N ALA A 56 7.19 -0.57 -6.14
CA ALA A 56 8.08 -1.71 -5.94
C ALA A 56 7.32 -3.04 -5.98
N MET A 57 6.12 -3.11 -5.41
CA MET A 57 5.26 -4.29 -5.49
C MET A 57 4.88 -4.59 -6.96
N SER A 58 4.58 -3.57 -7.77
CA SER A 58 4.28 -3.76 -9.20
C SER A 58 5.49 -4.28 -9.95
N ALA A 59 6.68 -3.75 -9.66
CA ALA A 59 7.93 -4.22 -10.26
C ALA A 59 8.20 -5.69 -9.95
N ALA A 60 7.92 -6.14 -8.72
CA ALA A 60 8.02 -7.54 -8.35
C ALA A 60 6.99 -8.42 -9.08
N GLU A 61 5.73 -7.97 -9.16
CA GLU A 61 4.63 -8.73 -9.78
C GLU A 61 4.77 -8.90 -11.29
N THR A 62 5.35 -7.92 -11.98
CA THR A 62 5.49 -7.92 -13.45
C THR A 62 6.81 -8.52 -13.92
N GLY A 63 7.72 -8.88 -13.01
CA GLY A 63 9.06 -9.35 -13.36
C GLY A 63 9.95 -8.25 -13.96
N PHE A 64 9.76 -7.00 -13.52
CA PHE A 64 10.56 -5.85 -13.94
C PHE A 64 12.06 -6.12 -13.67
N PRO A 65 12.99 -5.62 -14.51
CA PRO A 65 14.41 -5.90 -14.31
C PRO A 65 14.88 -5.55 -12.90
N ASN A 66 15.69 -6.45 -12.32
CA ASN A 66 16.14 -6.31 -10.94
C ASN A 66 17.06 -5.09 -10.77
N PRO A 67 17.10 -4.49 -9.57
CA PRO A 67 18.14 -3.53 -9.20
C PRO A 67 19.55 -4.14 -9.28
N PRO A 68 20.62 -3.30 -9.21
CA PRO A 68 21.98 -3.78 -9.03
C PRO A 68 22.13 -4.72 -7.82
N ASP A 69 23.06 -5.67 -7.88
CA ASP A 69 23.24 -6.73 -6.86
C ASP A 69 23.54 -6.19 -5.45
N ASP A 70 24.06 -4.97 -5.33
CA ASP A 70 24.34 -4.29 -4.05
C ASP A 70 23.14 -3.48 -3.52
N LYS A 71 21.95 -3.69 -4.08
CA LYS A 71 20.68 -3.08 -3.68
C LYS A 71 19.62 -4.15 -3.40
N PRO A 72 18.65 -3.87 -2.52
CA PRO A 72 17.54 -4.79 -2.24
C PRO A 72 16.65 -4.94 -3.47
N GLY A 73 16.13 -6.15 -3.70
CA GLY A 73 15.15 -6.41 -4.74
C GLY A 73 13.79 -5.76 -4.48
N TRP A 74 12.96 -5.66 -5.52
CA TRP A 74 11.66 -4.97 -5.47
C TRP A 74 10.70 -5.50 -4.40
N LEU A 75 10.63 -6.82 -4.24
CA LEU A 75 9.80 -7.44 -3.19
C LEU A 75 10.26 -7.02 -1.78
N ALA A 76 11.57 -6.98 -1.54
CA ALA A 76 12.12 -6.60 -0.24
C ALA A 76 11.77 -5.15 0.11
N LEU A 77 11.80 -4.24 -0.87
CA LEU A 77 11.39 -2.85 -0.69
C LEU A 77 9.89 -2.72 -0.37
N ALA A 78 9.02 -3.47 -1.06
CA ALA A 78 7.59 -3.51 -0.75
C ALA A 78 7.32 -4.04 0.67
N GLN A 79 8.04 -5.10 1.08
CA GLN A 79 7.98 -5.64 2.44
C GLN A 79 8.48 -4.64 3.49
N ALA A 80 9.53 -3.87 3.20
CA ALA A 80 10.04 -2.84 4.11
C ALA A 80 8.99 -1.75 4.37
N VAL A 81 8.29 -1.28 3.33
CA VAL A 81 7.18 -0.32 3.48
C VAL A 81 6.07 -0.91 4.35
N PHE A 82 5.62 -2.14 4.08
CA PHE A 82 4.62 -2.80 4.94
C PHE A 82 5.10 -2.90 6.40
N ASN A 83 6.32 -3.38 6.63
CA ASN A 83 6.84 -3.63 7.97
C ASN A 83 7.00 -2.35 8.79
N THR A 84 7.38 -1.24 8.16
CA THR A 84 7.48 0.06 8.82
C THR A 84 6.09 0.66 9.12
N GLN A 85 5.12 0.51 8.21
CA GLN A 85 3.73 0.95 8.42
C GLN A 85 3.02 0.13 9.49
N TYR A 86 3.17 -1.21 9.47
CA TYR A 86 2.63 -2.13 10.46
C TYR A 86 2.95 -1.68 11.90
N ARG A 87 4.19 -1.24 12.16
CA ARG A 87 4.65 -0.78 13.49
C ARG A 87 4.02 0.54 13.93
N ARG A 88 3.46 1.32 13.01
CA ARG A 88 2.87 2.64 13.25
C ARG A 88 1.36 2.61 13.41
N TRP A 89 0.72 1.45 13.34
CA TRP A 89 -0.71 1.32 13.58
C TRP A 89 -1.07 1.87 14.96
N ASP A 90 -1.88 2.93 15.00
CA ASP A 90 -2.21 3.64 16.23
C ASP A 90 -3.56 3.14 16.78
N SER A 91 -3.50 2.26 17.78
CA SER A 91 -4.67 1.75 18.50
C SER A 91 -5.19 2.66 19.63
N SER A 92 -4.52 3.77 19.93
CA SER A 92 -4.91 4.66 21.03
C SER A 92 -6.09 5.58 20.72
N THR A 93 -6.35 5.82 19.43
CA THR A 93 -7.42 6.69 18.94
C THR A 93 -8.17 6.03 17.79
N CYS A 94 -9.45 6.35 17.62
CA CYS A 94 -10.29 5.90 16.49
C CYS A 94 -10.40 4.38 16.35
N GLY A 95 -10.17 3.62 17.42
CA GLY A 95 -10.17 2.14 17.39
C GLY A 95 -9.06 1.51 16.55
N GLY A 96 -8.06 2.28 16.10
CA GLY A 96 -7.02 1.81 15.18
C GLY A 96 -6.70 2.82 14.08
N GLY A 97 -6.04 2.34 13.04
CA GLY A 97 -5.71 3.09 11.85
C GLY A 97 -4.33 3.72 11.89
N LEU A 98 -3.81 3.97 10.70
CA LEU A 98 -2.61 4.76 10.49
C LEU A 98 -2.98 6.24 10.39
N ARG A 99 -2.09 7.08 10.91
CA ARG A 99 -2.12 8.52 10.68
C ARG A 99 -1.61 8.83 9.28
N TRP A 100 -2.06 9.93 8.71
CA TRP A 100 -1.60 10.39 7.40
C TRP A 100 -0.09 10.60 7.41
N GLN A 101 0.40 11.45 8.30
CA GLN A 101 1.83 11.76 8.37
C GLN A 101 2.60 10.75 9.24
N ILE A 102 3.86 10.47 8.87
CA ILE A 102 4.74 9.58 9.65
C ILE A 102 5.29 10.31 10.88
N TYR A 103 5.72 11.56 10.71
CA TYR A 103 6.39 12.32 11.75
C TYR A 103 5.42 13.25 12.48
N SER A 104 5.50 13.28 13.81
CA SER A 104 4.57 14.02 14.67
C SER A 104 4.60 15.54 14.49
N PHE A 105 5.70 16.08 13.96
CA PHE A 105 5.84 17.51 13.66
C PHE A 105 5.23 17.92 12.31
N ASN A 106 4.79 16.97 11.47
CA ASN A 106 4.18 17.30 10.19
C ASN A 106 2.71 17.69 10.37
N ARG A 107 2.29 18.72 9.63
CA ARG A 107 0.88 19.10 9.55
C ARG A 107 0.08 17.93 8.96
N GLY A 108 -0.99 17.55 9.65
CA GLY A 108 -1.80 16.39 9.27
C GLY A 108 -1.47 15.11 10.03
N TYR A 109 -0.52 15.13 10.97
CA TYR A 109 -0.25 13.95 11.83
C TYR A 109 -1.46 13.48 12.65
N ASP A 110 -2.37 14.39 13.02
CA ASP A 110 -3.60 14.01 13.72
C ASP A 110 -4.69 13.48 12.81
N TYR A 111 -4.53 13.60 11.49
CA TYR A 111 -5.51 13.15 10.52
C TYR A 111 -5.29 11.67 10.19
N LYS A 112 -6.33 10.85 10.30
CA LYS A 112 -6.34 9.46 9.84
C LYS A 112 -7.18 9.41 8.57
N ASN A 113 -6.53 9.14 7.44
CA ASN A 113 -7.17 9.25 6.13
C ASN A 113 -7.23 7.91 5.39
N THR A 114 -8.18 7.86 4.46
CA THR A 114 -8.53 6.67 3.68
C THR A 114 -7.41 6.25 2.75
N ILE A 115 -6.69 7.19 2.14
CA ILE A 115 -5.60 6.84 1.24
C ILE A 115 -4.46 6.13 1.95
N THR A 116 -4.12 6.54 3.17
CA THR A 116 -3.09 5.86 3.97
C THR A 116 -3.49 4.41 4.25
N ALA A 117 -4.72 4.21 4.72
CA ALA A 117 -5.24 2.87 4.98
C ALA A 117 -5.32 2.05 3.67
N GLY A 118 -5.71 2.68 2.56
CA GLY A 118 -5.78 2.09 1.24
C GLY A 118 -4.42 1.60 0.72
N CYS A 119 -3.36 2.40 0.86
CA CYS A 119 -2.00 1.99 0.51
C CYS A 119 -1.56 0.77 1.32
N PHE A 120 -1.76 0.80 2.64
CA PHE A 120 -1.38 -0.30 3.52
C PHE A 120 -2.17 -1.58 3.21
N PHE A 121 -3.50 -1.46 3.05
CA PHE A 121 -4.38 -2.56 2.62
C PHE A 121 -3.97 -3.14 1.26
N ASN A 122 -3.65 -2.29 0.28
CA ASN A 122 -3.25 -2.72 -1.07
C ASN A 122 -1.93 -3.51 -1.03
N ILE A 123 -0.91 -2.99 -0.35
CA ILE A 123 0.39 -3.67 -0.21
C ILE A 123 0.21 -4.99 0.54
N ALA A 124 -0.54 -5.01 1.65
CA ALA A 124 -0.81 -6.22 2.43
C ALA A 124 -1.51 -7.30 1.58
N SER A 125 -2.56 -6.92 0.84
CA SER A 125 -3.28 -7.84 -0.05
C SER A 125 -2.36 -8.45 -1.11
N ARG A 126 -1.52 -7.62 -1.74
CA ARG A 126 -0.59 -8.03 -2.80
C ARG A 126 0.56 -8.89 -2.28
N LEU A 127 1.15 -8.53 -1.14
CA LEU A 127 2.16 -9.36 -0.47
C LEU A 127 1.59 -10.71 -0.04
N THR A 128 0.34 -10.77 0.42
CA THR A 128 -0.35 -12.04 0.71
C THR A 128 -0.38 -12.92 -0.53
N ARG A 129 -0.83 -12.37 -1.66
CA ARG A 129 -0.96 -13.09 -2.93
C ARG A 129 0.40 -13.57 -3.43
N TYR A 130 1.41 -12.70 -3.37
CA TYR A 130 2.74 -12.98 -3.91
C TYR A 130 3.51 -14.00 -3.06
N THR A 131 3.44 -13.90 -1.74
CA THR A 131 4.27 -14.70 -0.82
C THR A 131 3.57 -15.88 -0.19
N GLY A 132 2.23 -15.89 -0.16
CA GLY A 132 1.43 -16.87 0.56
C GLY A 132 1.46 -16.72 2.09
N ASN A 133 2.13 -15.70 2.64
CA ASN A 133 2.22 -15.46 4.08
C ASN A 133 0.89 -14.88 4.61
N SER A 134 0.27 -15.59 5.57
CA SER A 134 -1.04 -15.23 6.13
C SER A 134 -1.02 -13.96 6.98
N THR A 135 0.13 -13.57 7.54
CA THR A 135 0.23 -12.34 8.35
C THR A 135 -0.17 -11.11 7.53
N TYR A 136 0.22 -11.04 6.25
CA TYR A 136 -0.22 -9.94 5.39
C TYR A 136 -1.73 -9.95 5.18
N ALA A 137 -2.37 -11.13 5.11
CA ALA A 137 -3.81 -11.26 4.94
C ALA A 137 -4.56 -10.73 6.16
N GLU A 138 -4.09 -11.11 7.35
CA GLU A 138 -4.65 -10.66 8.63
C GLU A 138 -4.62 -9.13 8.76
N TRP A 139 -3.57 -8.48 8.25
CA TRP A 139 -3.48 -7.02 8.26
C TRP A 139 -4.30 -6.35 7.17
N ALA A 140 -4.48 -7.00 6.01
CA ALA A 140 -5.42 -6.54 5.00
C ALA A 140 -6.85 -6.56 5.55
N ASP A 141 -7.28 -7.68 6.14
CA ASP A 141 -8.60 -7.83 6.75
C ASP A 141 -8.80 -6.83 7.89
N LYS A 142 -7.83 -6.72 8.81
CA LYS A 142 -7.89 -5.73 9.91
C LYS A 142 -8.03 -4.29 9.42
N THR A 143 -7.38 -3.94 8.31
CA THR A 143 -7.47 -2.59 7.74
C THR A 143 -8.84 -2.33 7.14
N TRP A 144 -9.38 -3.29 6.39
CA TRP A 144 -10.74 -3.22 5.85
C TRP A 144 -11.78 -3.11 6.96
N ASP A 145 -11.70 -3.99 7.97
CA ASP A 145 -12.63 -4.01 9.10
C ASP A 145 -12.59 -2.70 9.89
N TRP A 146 -11.41 -2.11 10.08
CA TRP A 146 -11.27 -0.80 10.72
C TRP A 146 -11.95 0.30 9.91
N MET A 147 -11.77 0.32 8.59
CA MET A 147 -12.38 1.31 7.70
C MET A 147 -13.90 1.24 7.68
N ASP A 148 -14.45 0.02 7.62
CA ASP A 148 -15.89 -0.26 7.65
C ASP A 148 -16.49 0.06 9.03
N THR A 149 -15.88 -0.44 10.11
CA THR A 149 -16.35 -0.22 11.49
C THR A 149 -16.33 1.26 11.87
N LEU A 150 -15.29 1.99 11.44
CA LEU A 150 -15.21 3.42 11.69
C LEU A 150 -16.26 4.20 10.87
N GLY A 151 -16.68 3.70 9.71
CA GLY A 151 -17.62 4.38 8.81
C GLY A 151 -16.97 5.29 7.78
N LEU A 152 -15.66 5.12 7.53
CA LEU A 152 -14.98 5.75 6.39
C LEU A 152 -15.38 5.08 5.06
N ILE A 153 -15.81 3.82 5.13
CA ILE A 153 -16.53 3.12 4.07
C ILE A 153 -17.98 3.00 4.54
N ASN A 154 -18.94 3.40 3.70
CA ASN A 154 -20.36 3.24 4.00
C ASN A 154 -20.93 1.98 3.32
N SER A 155 -22.19 1.64 3.62
CA SER A 155 -22.87 0.47 3.04
C SER A 155 -23.09 0.53 1.52
N GLU A 156 -22.88 1.69 0.90
CA GLU A 156 -22.95 1.92 -0.54
C GLU A 156 -21.56 1.89 -1.20
N TYR A 157 -20.51 1.59 -0.42
CA TYR A 157 -19.11 1.63 -0.84
C TYR A 157 -18.63 3.02 -1.30
N HIS A 158 -19.18 4.08 -0.72
CA HIS A 158 -18.53 5.39 -0.75
C HIS A 158 -17.34 5.40 0.22
N PHE A 159 -16.24 5.97 -0.25
CA PHE A 159 -15.00 6.12 0.51
C PHE A 159 -14.79 7.60 0.85
N TYR A 160 -15.05 7.97 2.10
CA TYR A 160 -14.81 9.33 2.60
C TYR A 160 -13.32 9.59 2.79
N ASP A 161 -12.90 10.84 2.92
CA ASP A 161 -11.47 11.19 2.88
C ASP A 161 -10.74 10.80 4.18
N GLY A 162 -11.35 11.06 5.33
CA GLY A 162 -10.71 10.80 6.61
C GLY A 162 -11.37 11.49 7.79
N SER A 163 -10.64 11.49 8.91
CA SER A 163 -11.09 12.07 10.17
C SER A 163 -9.93 12.49 11.07
N ASP A 164 -10.20 13.33 12.07
CA ASP A 164 -9.21 13.78 13.04
C ASP A 164 -9.22 12.91 14.31
N SER A 165 -8.04 12.40 14.68
CA SER A 165 -7.84 11.58 15.88
C SER A 165 -8.11 12.33 17.19
N LYS A 166 -8.02 13.67 17.21
CA LYS A 166 -8.31 14.51 18.39
C LYS A 166 -9.78 14.50 18.79
N ILE A 167 -10.66 14.26 17.83
CA ILE A 167 -12.11 14.09 18.08
C ILE A 167 -12.51 12.61 18.08
N ASN A 168 -11.53 11.70 18.28
CA ASN A 168 -11.70 10.26 18.21
C ASN A 168 -12.40 9.79 16.93
N CYS A 169 -12.10 10.47 15.82
CA CYS A 169 -12.69 10.24 14.51
C CYS A 169 -14.23 10.27 14.47
N SER A 170 -14.87 11.11 15.30
CA SER A 170 -16.34 11.20 15.40
C SER A 170 -17.03 11.97 14.28
N ALA A 171 -16.29 12.66 13.40
CA ALA A 171 -16.82 13.36 12.24
C ALA A 171 -15.89 13.20 11.03
N PHE A 172 -16.48 13.00 9.84
CA PHE A 172 -15.71 12.70 8.62
C PHE A 172 -15.66 13.88 7.67
N ASP A 173 -14.49 14.06 7.04
CA ASP A 173 -14.43 14.74 5.75
C ASP A 173 -15.05 13.81 4.70
N ARG A 174 -16.20 14.20 4.16
CA ARG A 174 -16.98 13.39 3.22
C ARG A 174 -16.58 13.60 1.76
N THR A 175 -15.48 14.31 1.50
CA THR A 175 -14.93 14.45 0.16
C THR A 175 -14.62 13.07 -0.41
N GLN A 176 -15.04 12.81 -1.65
CA GLN A 176 -14.85 11.53 -2.32
C GLN A 176 -13.82 11.69 -3.44
N TRP A 177 -12.63 11.15 -3.20
CA TRP A 177 -11.59 11.09 -4.21
C TRP A 177 -11.61 9.73 -4.89
N THR A 178 -11.55 9.73 -6.22
CA THR A 178 -11.66 8.51 -7.04
C THR A 178 -10.63 7.45 -6.68
N TYR A 179 -9.40 7.86 -6.38
CA TYR A 179 -8.31 6.95 -6.03
C TYR A 179 -8.54 6.18 -4.71
N ASN A 180 -9.36 6.70 -3.78
CA ASN A 180 -9.70 5.99 -2.55
C ASN A 180 -10.56 4.78 -2.88
N ALA A 181 -11.59 4.92 -3.71
CA ALA A 181 -12.36 3.77 -4.17
C ALA A 181 -11.51 2.82 -5.03
N GLY A 182 -10.67 3.35 -5.91
CA GLY A 182 -9.83 2.56 -6.80
C GLY A 182 -8.81 1.68 -6.09
N ILE A 183 -8.13 2.21 -5.06
CA ILE A 183 -7.08 1.46 -4.35
C ILE A 183 -7.66 0.31 -3.52
N PHE A 184 -8.83 0.53 -2.90
CA PHE A 184 -9.56 -0.51 -2.17
C PHE A 184 -10.18 -1.54 -3.10
N LEU A 185 -10.70 -1.15 -4.27
CA LEU A 185 -11.15 -2.09 -5.30
C LEU A 185 -10.01 -3.03 -5.72
N HIS A 186 -8.81 -2.48 -5.95
CA HIS A 186 -7.64 -3.27 -6.34
C HIS A 186 -7.22 -4.25 -5.23
N GLY A 187 -7.15 -3.80 -3.97
CA GLY A 187 -6.84 -4.67 -2.84
C GLY A 187 -7.89 -5.77 -2.63
N ALA A 188 -9.18 -5.42 -2.69
CA ALA A 188 -10.28 -6.36 -2.54
C ALA A 188 -10.31 -7.41 -3.66
N ALA A 189 -10.05 -7.02 -4.90
CA ALA A 189 -9.92 -7.96 -6.01
C ALA A 189 -8.74 -8.94 -5.80
N THR A 190 -7.64 -8.45 -5.23
CA THR A 190 -6.48 -9.28 -4.88
C THR A 190 -6.82 -10.29 -3.78
N MET A 191 -7.50 -9.85 -2.71
CA MET A 191 -7.97 -10.72 -1.63
C MET A 191 -8.99 -11.76 -2.13
N TRP A 192 -9.91 -11.35 -3.01
CA TRP A 192 -10.85 -12.26 -3.67
C TRP A 192 -10.13 -13.35 -4.46
N ASN A 193 -9.07 -13.00 -5.20
CA ASN A 193 -8.25 -13.98 -5.93
C ASN A 193 -7.68 -15.04 -4.97
N ILE A 194 -7.13 -14.62 -3.82
CA ILE A 194 -6.56 -15.53 -2.81
C ILE A 194 -7.62 -16.52 -2.28
N VAL A 195 -8.81 -16.04 -1.88
CA VAL A 195 -9.83 -16.90 -1.26
C VAL A 195 -10.56 -17.78 -2.28
N SER A 196 -10.77 -17.30 -3.51
CA SER A 196 -11.39 -18.09 -4.58
C SER A 196 -10.49 -19.25 -5.03
N HIS A 197 -9.17 -19.07 -5.00
CA HIS A 197 -8.22 -20.17 -5.25
C HIS A 197 -8.20 -21.21 -4.12
N LYS A 198 -8.40 -20.82 -2.84
CA LYS A 198 -8.55 -21.78 -1.74
C LYS A 198 -9.82 -22.64 -1.85
N ARG A 199 -10.88 -22.13 -2.49
CA ARG A 199 -12.16 -22.85 -2.66
C ARG A 199 -12.22 -23.76 -3.90
N ARG A 200 -11.25 -23.69 -4.82
CA ARG A 200 -11.16 -24.60 -5.98
C ARG A 200 -10.31 -25.81 -5.61
N PRO A 201 -10.86 -27.04 -5.51
CA PRO A 201 -10.01 -28.23 -5.46
C PRO A 201 -9.15 -28.24 -6.73
N ARG A 202 -7.83 -28.45 -6.57
CA ARG A 202 -6.91 -28.59 -7.70
C ARG A 202 -7.40 -29.74 -8.57
N MET A 203 -8.08 -29.44 -9.67
CA MET A 203 -8.23 -30.39 -10.76
C MET A 203 -6.85 -30.54 -11.38
N HIS A 204 -6.09 -31.53 -10.90
CA HIS A 204 -4.93 -32.02 -11.63
C HIS A 204 -5.40 -32.47 -13.01
N SER A 205 -5.02 -31.75 -14.07
CA SER A 205 -5.09 -32.29 -15.41
C SER A 205 -4.01 -33.36 -15.52
N GLN A 206 -4.39 -34.61 -15.41
CA GLN A 206 -3.65 -35.69 -16.05
C GLN A 206 -3.85 -35.52 -17.56
N ARG A 207 -2.81 -35.05 -18.26
CA ARG A 207 -2.47 -35.45 -19.63
C ARG A 207 -0.96 -35.33 -19.80
#